data_AF-A0A7L3CGS0-F1
#
_entry.id   AF-A0A7L3CGS0-F1
#
_cell.length_a   1.000
_cell.length_b   1.000
_cell.length_c   1.000
_cell.angle_alpha   90.00
_cell.angle_beta   90.00
_cell.angle_gamma   90.00
#
_symmetry.space_group_name_H-M   'P 1'
#
loop_
_entity.id
_entity.type
_entity.pdbx_description
1 polymer ?
#
loop_
_entity_poly.entity_id
_entity_poly.type
_entity_poly.pdbx_seq_one_letter_code
_entity_poly.pdbx_strand_id
1 'polypeptide(L)'
;QHYFTVNFNHENQKTLELRTEDAKDCDEWVAAIAHASYRNLATEHEALMQKYLHLLQIVETEKTVAKQLRQQIEDGEIEIERLKAEIASLLKDHERIQAGQTSAPSDDDSDIKKIKKVQSFLRGWLCRRKWKTIIQDYIRSPHADSMRKRNQVVFSMLEAEAEYVQQLHILVNNFLRPLRMAASSKKPPITHDDVSSIFLNSETIMFLHQIFYQGLKARISSWPTLVLADLFDILLPMLNIYQEFVRNHQYSLQILAHCKQNRDFDKLLKHYEAKPDCEERTLETFLTYPMFQV
;
A
#
# COMPACT_ATOMS: atom_id res chain seq x y z
N GLN A 1 -26.80 31.69 -39.94
CA GLN A 1 -25.54 31.03 -40.33
C GLN A 1 -24.52 31.31 -39.24
N HIS A 2 -24.16 30.27 -38.50
CA HIS A 2 -23.16 30.31 -37.44
C HIS A 2 -21.83 29.84 -38.01
N TYR A 3 -20.72 30.43 -37.59
CA TYR A 3 -19.40 30.07 -38.08
C TYR A 3 -18.35 30.15 -36.98
N PHE A 4 -17.30 29.34 -37.11
CA PHE A 4 -16.12 29.40 -36.28
C PHE A 4 -14.87 29.20 -37.14
N THR A 5 -13.73 29.64 -36.61
CA THR A 5 -12.45 29.56 -37.30
C THR A 5 -11.46 28.71 -36.51
N VAL A 6 -10.73 27.85 -37.20
CA VAL A 6 -9.64 27.05 -36.63
C VAL A 6 -8.32 27.64 -37.11
N ASN A 7 -7.57 28.21 -36.18
CA ASN A 7 -6.25 28.77 -36.43
C ASN A 7 -5.18 27.75 -36.05
N PHE A 8 -4.25 27.49 -36.97
CA PHE A 8 -3.12 26.60 -36.72
C PHE A 8 -1.89 27.41 -36.35
N ASN A 9 -1.14 26.98 -35.33
CA ASN A 9 0.02 27.71 -34.79
C ASN A 9 1.28 27.68 -35.67
N HIS A 10 1.22 27.12 -36.89
CA HIS A 10 2.35 27.05 -37.82
C HIS A 10 2.23 28.11 -38.93
N GLU A 11 3.32 28.85 -39.17
CA GLU A 11 3.37 30.09 -39.99
C GLU A 11 2.93 29.96 -41.46
N ASN A 12 2.61 28.75 -41.96
CA ASN A 12 2.22 28.51 -43.35
C ASN A 12 0.87 27.79 -43.53
N GLN A 13 0.06 27.62 -42.47
CA GLN A 13 -1.27 26.99 -42.60
C GLN A 13 -2.38 28.04 -42.67
N LYS A 14 -3.21 27.95 -43.72
CA LYS A 14 -4.40 28.79 -43.87
C LYS A 14 -5.44 28.46 -42.80
N THR A 15 -6.03 29.48 -42.20
CA THR A 15 -7.18 29.36 -41.30
C THR A 15 -8.33 28.64 -42.00
N LEU A 16 -8.94 27.68 -41.32
CA LEU A 16 -10.15 27.02 -41.78
C LEU A 16 -11.37 27.72 -41.21
N GLU A 17 -12.31 28.08 -42.07
CA GLU A 17 -13.61 28.64 -41.68
C GLU A 17 -14.69 27.57 -41.90
N LEU A 18 -15.38 27.19 -40.82
CA LEU A 18 -16.43 26.19 -40.84
C LEU A 18 -17.77 26.88 -40.55
N ARG A 19 -18.79 26.57 -41.35
CA ARG A 19 -20.13 27.18 -41.28
C ARG A 19 -21.19 26.12 -41.09
N THR A 20 -22.17 26.42 -40.26
CA THR A 20 -23.36 25.60 -40.05
C THR A 20 -24.61 26.49 -39.98
N GLU A 21 -25.77 25.88 -40.24
CA GLU A 21 -27.06 26.55 -40.19
C GLU A 21 -27.63 26.60 -38.76
N ASP A 22 -27.25 25.64 -37.90
CA ASP A 22 -27.68 25.52 -36.50
C ASP A 22 -26.57 25.93 -35.52
N ALA A 23 -26.92 26.76 -34.52
CA ALA A 23 -26.02 27.18 -33.45
C ALA A 23 -25.58 26.00 -32.58
N LYS A 24 -26.46 25.03 -32.36
CA LYS A 24 -26.16 23.87 -31.50
C LYS A 24 -25.08 22.99 -32.11
N ASP A 25 -25.16 22.73 -33.41
CA ASP A 25 -24.14 21.98 -34.15
C ASP A 25 -22.79 22.72 -34.12
N CYS A 26 -22.82 24.05 -34.18
CA CYS A 26 -21.61 24.88 -34.08
C CYS A 26 -20.90 24.65 -32.74
N ASP A 27 -21.64 24.70 -31.64
CA ASP A 27 -21.11 24.51 -30.29
C ASP A 27 -20.62 23.06 -30.07
N GLU A 28 -21.35 22.06 -30.58
CA GLU A 28 -20.94 20.65 -30.52
C GLU A 28 -19.64 20.40 -31.32
N TRP A 29 -19.49 21.02 -32.50
CA TRP A 29 -18.27 20.89 -33.31
C TRP A 29 -17.07 21.57 -32.65
N VAL A 30 -17.26 22.76 -32.09
CA VAL A 30 -16.19 23.47 -31.36
C VAL A 30 -15.74 22.66 -30.15
N ALA A 31 -16.67 22.09 -29.38
CA ALA A 31 -16.36 21.21 -28.25
C ALA A 31 -15.58 19.96 -28.72
N ALA A 32 -16.04 19.28 -29.77
CA ALA A 32 -15.38 18.10 -30.31
C ALA A 32 -13.94 18.40 -30.79
N ILE A 33 -13.74 19.52 -31.50
CA ILE A 33 -12.42 19.92 -32.00
C ILE A 33 -11.50 20.34 -30.85
N ALA A 34 -12.02 21.04 -29.84
CA ALA A 34 -11.23 21.43 -28.66
C ALA A 34 -10.72 20.22 -27.86
N HIS A 35 -11.49 19.12 -27.83
CA HIS A 35 -11.08 17.87 -27.19
C HIS A 35 -10.20 16.99 -28.09
N ALA A 36 -10.21 17.19 -29.41
CA ALA A 36 -9.44 16.41 -30.38
C ALA A 36 -7.99 16.93 -30.52
N SER A 37 -7.14 16.62 -29.54
CA SER A 37 -5.70 16.90 -29.61
C SER A 37 -4.91 15.72 -30.19
N TYR A 38 -4.39 15.87 -31.42
CA TYR A 38 -3.49 14.87 -32.01
C TYR A 38 -2.26 14.58 -31.14
N ARG A 39 -1.74 15.60 -30.44
CA ARG A 39 -0.60 15.45 -29.54
C ARG A 39 -0.95 14.52 -28.37
N ASN A 40 -2.14 14.69 -27.77
CA ASN A 40 -2.59 13.83 -26.67
C ASN A 40 -2.79 12.39 -27.17
N LEU A 41 -3.44 12.23 -28.33
CA LEU A 41 -3.64 10.92 -28.94
C LEU A 41 -2.31 10.22 -29.28
N ALA A 42 -1.32 10.97 -29.77
CA ALA A 42 0.02 10.45 -30.04
C ALA A 42 0.73 9.99 -28.77
N THR A 43 0.63 10.76 -27.67
CA THR A 43 1.20 10.36 -26.37
C THR A 43 0.51 9.14 -25.78
N GLU A 44 -0.81 9.04 -25.91
CA GLU A 44 -1.57 7.85 -25.47
C GLU A 44 -1.21 6.61 -26.31
N HIS A 45 -1.08 6.77 -27.62
CA HIS A 45 -0.64 5.71 -28.51
C HIS A 45 0.78 5.22 -28.16
N GLU A 46 1.71 6.12 -27.88
CA GLU A 46 3.07 5.78 -27.46
C GLU A 46 3.07 5.03 -26.11
N ALA A 47 2.31 5.51 -25.12
CA ALA A 47 2.15 4.83 -23.84
C ALA A 47 1.52 3.44 -23.99
N LEU A 48 0.53 3.29 -24.88
CA LEU A 48 -0.10 2.01 -25.17
C LEU A 48 0.87 1.05 -25.88
N MET A 49 1.67 1.57 -26.82
CA MET A 49 2.70 0.78 -27.51
C MET A 49 3.75 0.25 -26.53
N GLN A 50 4.19 1.06 -25.57
CA GLN A 50 5.10 0.61 -24.51
C GLN A 50 4.49 -0.50 -23.64
N LYS A 51 3.21 -0.37 -23.26
CA LYS A 51 2.48 -1.43 -22.54
C LYS A 51 2.38 -2.71 -23.35
N TYR A 52 2.09 -2.60 -24.66
CA TYR A 52 2.01 -3.75 -25.57
C TYR A 52 3.35 -4.48 -25.68
N LEU A 53 4.46 -3.75 -25.85
CA LEU A 53 5.81 -4.33 -25.89
C LEU A 53 6.17 -5.03 -24.58
N HIS A 54 5.82 -4.43 -23.44
CA HIS A 54 6.03 -5.06 -22.13
C HIS A 54 5.23 -6.36 -21.98
N LEU A 55 3.98 -6.37 -22.42
CA LEU A 55 3.13 -7.56 -22.37
C LEU A 55 3.69 -8.69 -23.24
N LEU A 56 4.17 -8.37 -24.45
CA LEU A 56 4.87 -9.31 -25.33
C LEU A 56 6.09 -9.93 -24.64
N GLN A 57 6.89 -9.11 -23.95
CA GLN A 57 8.05 -9.60 -23.21
C GLN A 57 7.65 -10.55 -22.08
N ILE A 58 6.60 -10.21 -21.31
CA ILE A 58 6.06 -11.09 -20.26
C ILE A 58 5.64 -12.43 -20.87
N VAL A 59 4.84 -12.41 -21.94
CA VAL A 59 4.35 -13.64 -22.59
C VAL A 59 5.51 -14.52 -23.08
N GLU A 60 6.55 -13.95 -23.68
CA GLU A 60 7.71 -14.71 -24.14
C GLU A 60 8.50 -15.31 -22.95
N THR A 61 8.64 -14.56 -21.84
CA THR A 61 9.26 -15.09 -20.63
C THR A 61 8.44 -16.21 -19.99
N GLU A 62 7.10 -16.08 -19.92
CA GLU A 62 6.24 -17.16 -19.42
C GLU A 62 6.31 -18.40 -20.30
N LYS A 63 6.37 -18.24 -21.62
CA LYS A 63 6.50 -19.35 -22.56
C LYS A 63 7.81 -20.11 -22.37
N THR A 64 8.92 -19.42 -22.15
CA THR A 64 10.23 -20.05 -21.89
C THR A 64 10.24 -20.77 -20.55
N VAL A 65 9.70 -20.17 -19.48
CA VAL A 65 9.56 -20.79 -18.16
C VAL A 65 8.67 -22.04 -18.24
N ALA A 66 7.52 -21.96 -18.91
CA ALA A 66 6.61 -23.09 -19.08
C ALA A 66 7.27 -24.25 -19.84
N LYS A 67 8.12 -23.95 -20.83
CA LYS A 67 8.89 -24.98 -21.55
C LYS A 67 9.93 -25.63 -20.63
N GLN A 68 10.64 -24.86 -19.80
CA GLN A 68 11.61 -25.40 -18.84
C GLN A 68 10.93 -26.29 -17.78
N LEU A 69 9.78 -25.87 -17.25
CA LEU A 69 9.04 -26.67 -16.28
C LEU A 69 8.56 -27.99 -16.87
N ARG A 70 8.07 -27.99 -18.11
CA ARG A 70 7.71 -29.23 -18.81
C ARG A 70 8.90 -30.18 -18.95
N GLN A 71 10.06 -29.67 -19.34
CA GLN A 71 11.28 -30.48 -19.42
C GLN A 71 11.66 -31.07 -18.05
N GLN A 72 11.59 -30.28 -16.98
CA GLN A 72 11.88 -30.76 -15.62
C GLN A 72 10.91 -31.86 -15.16
N ILE A 73 9.64 -31.77 -15.55
CA ILE A 73 8.65 -32.82 -15.25
C ILE A 73 9.02 -34.11 -16.00
N GLU A 74 9.32 -34.03 -17.29
CA GLU A 74 9.71 -35.18 -18.11
C GLU A 74 11.00 -35.84 -17.60
N ASP A 75 12.02 -35.05 -17.28
CA ASP A 75 13.26 -35.53 -16.68
C ASP A 75 13.00 -36.21 -15.31
N GLY A 76 12.08 -35.64 -14.52
CA GLY A 76 11.64 -36.20 -13.24
C GLY A 76 10.89 -37.52 -13.39
N GLU A 77 10.03 -37.66 -14.40
CA GLU A 77 9.31 -38.91 -14.71
C GLU A 77 10.28 -40.02 -15.13
N ILE A 78 11.29 -39.70 -15.94
CA ILE A 78 12.35 -40.63 -16.33
C ILE A 78 13.12 -41.12 -15.10
N GLU A 79 13.51 -40.22 -14.19
CA GLU A 79 14.24 -40.60 -12.98
C GLU A 79 13.37 -41.42 -12.02
N ILE A 80 12.07 -41.12 -11.93
CA ILE A 80 11.12 -41.94 -11.15
C ILE A 80 11.07 -43.37 -11.71
N GLU A 81 10.95 -43.55 -13.03
CA GLU A 81 10.95 -44.88 -13.63
C GLU A 81 12.29 -45.61 -13.43
N ARG A 82 13.41 -44.89 -13.52
CA ARG A 82 14.74 -45.44 -13.21
C ARG A 82 14.83 -45.95 -11.77
N LEU A 83 14.40 -45.14 -10.81
CA LEU A 83 14.41 -45.49 -9.39
C LEU A 83 13.44 -46.63 -9.07
N LYS A 84 12.27 -46.69 -9.72
CA LYS A 84 11.35 -47.83 -9.61
C LYS A 84 11.99 -49.13 -10.10
N ALA A 85 12.69 -49.09 -11.23
CA ALA A 85 13.40 -50.24 -11.75
C ALA A 85 14.55 -50.69 -10.83
N GLU A 86 15.30 -49.73 -10.27
CA GLU A 86 16.36 -50.00 -9.30
C GLU A 86 15.80 -50.63 -8.01
N ILE A 87 14.70 -50.10 -7.47
CA ILE A 87 14.01 -50.68 -6.31
C ILE A 87 13.51 -52.10 -6.62
N ALA A 88 12.93 -52.34 -7.80
CA ALA A 88 12.46 -53.67 -8.19
C ALA A 88 13.62 -54.68 -8.27
N SER A 89 14.78 -54.26 -8.78
CA SER A 89 16.00 -55.09 -8.78
C SER A 89 16.46 -55.40 -7.36
N LEU A 90 16.55 -54.38 -6.50
CA LEU A 90 16.98 -54.54 -5.11
C LEU A 90 16.04 -55.43 -4.29
N LEU A 91 14.73 -55.34 -4.53
CA LEU A 91 13.74 -56.22 -3.90
C LEU A 91 13.94 -57.69 -4.33
N LYS A 92 14.19 -57.92 -5.62
CA LYS A 92 14.46 -59.27 -6.16
C LYS A 92 15.76 -59.85 -5.62
N ASP A 93 16.79 -59.01 -5.45
CA ASP A 93 18.05 -59.41 -4.82
C ASP A 93 17.87 -59.68 -3.32
N HIS A 94 17.06 -58.89 -2.63
CA HIS A 94 16.69 -59.14 -1.23
C HIS A 94 15.94 -60.45 -1.06
N GLU A 95 14.95 -60.77 -1.91
CA GLU A 95 14.24 -62.05 -1.89
C GLU A 95 15.18 -63.24 -2.13
N ARG A 96 16.17 -63.10 -3.02
CA ARG A 96 17.21 -64.12 -3.24
C ARG A 96 18.09 -64.33 -2.01
N ILE A 97 18.47 -63.24 -1.33
CA ILE A 97 19.25 -63.30 -0.09
C ILE A 97 18.42 -63.94 1.04
N GLN A 98 17.13 -63.60 1.14
CA GLN A 98 16.22 -64.12 2.16
C GLN A 98 15.90 -65.61 1.94
N ALA A 99 15.77 -66.05 0.68
CA ALA A 99 15.60 -67.46 0.33
C ALA A 99 16.83 -68.33 0.67
N GLY A 100 18.02 -67.71 0.79
CA GLY A 100 19.24 -68.35 1.28
C GLY A 100 19.40 -68.37 2.81
N GLN A 101 18.54 -67.66 3.55
CA GLN A 101 18.59 -67.54 5.02
C GLN A 101 17.47 -68.34 5.69
N THR A 102 17.46 -69.66 5.50
CA THR A 102 16.76 -70.60 6.39
C THR A 102 17.75 -71.17 7.40
N SER A 103 18.18 -70.36 8.36
CA SER A 103 18.79 -70.85 9.60
C SER A 103 18.54 -69.90 10.78
N ALA A 104 18.55 -70.48 11.99
CA ALA A 104 18.14 -69.96 13.30
C ALA A 104 18.54 -68.50 13.63
N PRO A 105 17.86 -67.81 14.58
CA PRO A 105 18.12 -66.39 14.86
C PRO A 105 19.54 -66.18 15.38
N SER A 106 20.41 -65.70 14.48
CA SER A 106 21.81 -65.34 14.69
C SER A 106 21.94 -63.86 15.09
N ASP A 107 23.08 -63.50 15.68
CA ASP A 107 23.51 -62.14 16.07
C ASP A 107 23.36 -61.10 14.94
N ASP A 108 23.24 -61.55 13.68
CA ASP A 108 22.89 -60.76 12.50
C ASP A 108 21.58 -59.97 12.62
N ASP A 109 20.56 -60.47 13.32
CA ASP A 109 19.29 -59.74 13.53
C ASP A 109 19.45 -58.55 14.50
N SER A 110 20.42 -58.65 15.42
CA SER A 110 20.85 -57.57 16.32
C SER A 110 21.59 -56.48 15.53
N ASP A 111 22.51 -56.87 14.64
CA ASP A 111 23.28 -55.92 13.83
C ASP A 111 22.43 -55.25 12.75
N ILE A 112 21.48 -55.96 12.13
CA ILE A 112 20.48 -55.39 11.22
C ILE A 112 19.62 -54.33 11.94
N LYS A 113 19.24 -54.56 13.20
CA LYS A 113 18.52 -53.56 14.01
C LYS A 113 19.39 -52.32 14.29
N LYS A 114 20.69 -52.49 14.57
CA LYS A 114 21.63 -51.37 14.75
C LYS A 114 21.80 -50.57 13.45
N ILE A 115 21.96 -51.24 12.30
CA ILE A 115 22.06 -50.61 10.98
C ILE A 115 20.79 -49.80 10.67
N LYS A 116 19.61 -50.37 10.89
CA LYS A 116 18.32 -49.65 10.69
C LYS A 116 18.21 -48.41 11.57
N LYS A 117 18.69 -48.47 12.84
CA LYS A 117 18.75 -47.28 13.71
C LYS A 117 19.68 -46.22 13.14
N VAL A 118 20.91 -46.57 12.76
CA VAL A 118 21.87 -45.62 12.17
C VAL A 118 21.34 -45.00 10.87
N GLN A 119 20.75 -45.81 9.99
CA GLN A 119 20.11 -45.32 8.76
C GLN A 119 18.95 -44.36 9.05
N SER A 120 18.12 -44.63 10.06
CA SER A 120 17.06 -43.71 10.49
C SER A 120 17.63 -42.37 10.98
N PHE A 121 18.69 -42.41 11.81
CA PHE A 121 19.39 -41.20 12.24
C PHE A 121 19.97 -40.42 11.06
N LEU A 122 20.62 -41.09 10.11
CA LEU A 122 21.19 -40.48 8.91
C LEU A 122 20.12 -39.86 8.02
N ARG A 123 19.02 -40.56 7.75
CA ARG A 123 17.88 -40.02 6.99
C ARG A 123 17.32 -38.76 7.67
N GLY A 124 17.07 -38.83 8.98
CA GLY A 124 16.60 -37.67 9.75
C GLY A 124 17.57 -36.50 9.76
N TRP A 125 18.88 -36.77 9.88
CA TRP A 125 19.92 -35.75 9.77
C TRP A 125 19.97 -35.11 8.39
N LEU A 126 19.89 -35.92 7.32
CA LEU A 126 19.90 -35.44 5.94
C LEU A 126 18.68 -34.55 5.66
N CYS A 127 17.50 -34.95 6.13
CA CYS A 127 16.27 -34.16 6.03
C CYS A 127 16.43 -32.82 6.76
N ARG A 128 16.90 -32.81 8.01
CA ARG A 128 17.16 -31.56 8.76
C ARG A 128 18.16 -30.65 8.06
N ARG A 129 19.22 -31.22 7.48
CA ARG A 129 20.24 -30.46 6.75
C ARG A 129 19.65 -29.84 5.47
N LYS A 130 18.94 -30.63 4.65
CA LYS A 130 18.26 -30.13 3.46
C LYS A 130 17.24 -29.04 3.80
N TRP A 131 16.44 -29.24 4.85
CA TRP A 131 15.47 -28.26 5.30
C TRP A 131 16.12 -26.94 5.74
N LYS A 132 17.24 -27.03 6.47
CA LYS A 132 18.02 -25.86 6.87
C LYS A 132 18.52 -25.08 5.65
N THR A 133 19.01 -25.77 4.60
CA THR A 133 19.43 -25.14 3.34
C THR A 133 18.25 -24.46 2.65
N ILE A 134 17.13 -25.16 2.45
CA ILE A 134 15.93 -24.60 1.81
C ILE A 134 15.44 -23.34 2.54
N ILE A 135 15.39 -23.37 3.87
CA ILE A 135 14.99 -22.21 4.68
C ILE A 135 15.98 -21.06 4.51
N GLN A 136 17.30 -21.33 4.53
CA GLN A 136 18.29 -20.27 4.33
C GLN A 136 18.21 -19.65 2.94
N ASP A 137 18.03 -20.47 1.91
CA ASP A 137 17.88 -20.01 0.53
C ASP A 137 16.61 -19.18 0.38
N TYR A 138 15.50 -19.59 0.99
CA TYR A 138 14.28 -18.78 1.05
C TYR A 138 14.51 -17.46 1.78
N ILE A 139 15.11 -17.47 2.98
CA ILE A 139 15.35 -16.25 3.76
C ILE A 139 16.21 -15.25 2.98
N ARG A 140 17.17 -15.72 2.18
CA ARG A 140 18.04 -14.91 1.32
C ARG A 140 17.45 -14.64 -0.07
N SER A 141 16.27 -15.17 -0.37
CA SER A 141 15.64 -14.99 -1.67
C SER A 141 15.17 -13.54 -1.83
N PRO A 142 15.23 -12.98 -3.07
CA PRO A 142 14.69 -11.66 -3.36
C PRO A 142 13.20 -11.50 -2.99
N HIS A 143 12.43 -12.59 -3.07
CA HIS A 143 11.03 -12.59 -2.68
C HIS A 143 10.85 -12.38 -1.16
N ALA A 144 11.60 -13.09 -0.32
CA ALA A 144 11.53 -12.92 1.13
C ALA A 144 12.02 -11.53 1.56
N ASP A 145 13.06 -11.00 0.90
CA ASP A 145 13.50 -9.61 1.10
C ASP A 145 12.39 -8.60 0.75
N SER A 146 11.74 -8.76 -0.39
CA SER A 146 10.62 -7.93 -0.83
C SER A 146 9.45 -7.98 0.17
N MET A 147 9.09 -9.17 0.64
CA MET A 147 8.04 -9.34 1.66
C MET A 147 8.41 -8.68 2.99
N ARG A 148 9.66 -8.77 3.44
CA ARG A 148 10.13 -8.06 4.63
C ARG A 148 10.02 -6.54 4.47
N LYS A 149 10.49 -5.99 3.35
CA LYS A 149 10.41 -4.56 3.05
C LYS A 149 8.97 -4.08 3.01
N ARG A 150 8.09 -4.81 2.32
CA ARG A 150 6.65 -4.50 2.29
C ARG A 150 6.05 -4.48 3.68
N ASN A 151 6.30 -5.50 4.49
CA ASN A 151 5.77 -5.58 5.85
C ASN A 151 6.30 -4.45 6.73
N GLN A 152 7.60 -4.14 6.62
CA GLN A 152 8.21 -3.03 7.34
C GLN A 152 7.51 -1.70 7.02
N VAL A 153 7.27 -1.41 5.73
CA VAL A 153 6.55 -0.19 5.32
C VAL A 153 5.13 -0.16 5.91
N VAL A 154 4.41 -1.29 5.90
CA VAL A 154 3.06 -1.36 6.49
C VAL A 154 3.06 -1.09 8.00
N PHE A 155 4.02 -1.65 8.74
CA PHE A 155 4.12 -1.40 10.19
C PHE A 155 4.50 0.05 10.48
N SER A 156 5.49 0.60 9.77
CA SER A 156 5.85 2.01 9.90
C SER A 156 4.69 2.94 9.54
N MET A 157 3.87 2.57 8.56
CA MET A 157 2.67 3.32 8.20
C MET A 157 1.63 3.30 9.33
N LEU A 158 1.38 2.14 9.96
CA LEU A 158 0.47 2.07 11.11
C LEU A 158 0.94 2.95 12.27
N GLU A 159 2.24 2.91 12.57
CA GLU A 159 2.85 3.72 13.64
C GLU A 159 2.70 5.21 13.34
N ALA A 160 3.09 5.64 12.13
CA ALA A 160 2.94 7.03 11.69
C ALA A 160 1.47 7.50 11.73
N GLU A 161 0.54 6.67 11.28
CA GLU A 161 -0.89 7.00 11.32
C GLU A 161 -1.42 7.09 12.76
N ALA A 162 -0.93 6.25 13.68
CA ALA A 162 -1.28 6.32 15.10
C ALA A 162 -0.84 7.65 15.71
N GLU A 163 0.41 8.05 15.46
CA GLU A 163 0.96 9.32 15.93
C GLU A 163 0.18 10.50 15.33
N TYR A 164 -0.09 10.46 14.02
CA TYR A 164 -0.83 11.51 13.33
C TYR A 164 -2.25 11.70 13.91
N VAL A 165 -3.01 10.61 14.06
CA VAL A 165 -4.35 10.66 14.66
C VAL A 165 -4.29 11.19 16.09
N GLN A 166 -3.26 10.84 16.86
CA GLN A 166 -3.07 11.37 18.21
C GLN A 166 -2.89 12.90 18.21
N GLN A 167 -2.08 13.44 17.29
CA GLN A 167 -1.90 14.89 17.17
C GLN A 167 -3.20 15.62 16.81
N LEU A 168 -3.96 15.06 15.86
CA LEU A 168 -5.28 15.61 15.49
C LEU A 168 -6.28 15.50 16.65
N HIS A 169 -6.23 14.41 17.40
CA HIS A 169 -7.07 14.21 18.57
C HIS A 169 -6.80 15.26 19.66
N ILE A 170 -5.53 15.61 19.89
CA ILE A 170 -5.14 16.69 20.80
C ILE A 170 -5.65 18.04 20.27
N LEU A 171 -5.42 18.35 18.98
CA LEU A 171 -5.93 19.58 18.36
C LEU A 171 -7.44 19.75 18.58
N VAL A 172 -8.22 18.67 18.38
CA VAL A 172 -9.68 18.71 18.47
C VAL A 172 -10.16 18.73 19.94
N ASN A 173 -9.64 17.85 20.79
CA ASN A 173 -10.18 17.69 22.15
C ASN A 173 -9.59 18.65 23.17
N ASN A 174 -8.34 19.09 23.00
CA ASN A 174 -7.72 20.01 23.93
C ASN A 174 -7.93 21.48 23.57
N PHE A 175 -8.20 21.79 22.29
CA PHE A 175 -8.37 23.16 21.82
C PHE A 175 -9.73 23.41 21.18
N LEU A 176 -10.07 22.77 20.05
CA LEU A 176 -11.29 23.08 19.29
C LEU A 176 -12.56 22.96 20.14
N ARG A 177 -12.80 21.80 20.75
CA ARG A 177 -14.02 21.55 21.53
C ARG A 177 -14.11 22.47 22.76
N PRO A 178 -13.07 22.62 23.59
CA PRO A 178 -13.09 23.57 24.70
C PRO A 178 -13.27 25.04 24.28
N LEU A 179 -12.67 25.48 23.16
CA LEU A 179 -12.83 26.85 22.66
C LEU A 179 -14.22 27.08 22.07
N ARG A 180 -14.78 26.08 21.38
CA ARG A 180 -16.17 26.10 20.92
C ARG A 180 -17.15 26.22 22.09
N MET A 181 -16.88 25.54 23.20
CA MET A 181 -17.65 25.69 24.45
C MET A 181 -17.46 27.06 25.09
N ALA A 182 -16.24 27.60 25.14
CA ALA A 182 -15.95 28.92 25.68
C ALA A 182 -16.65 30.04 24.90
N ALA A 183 -16.79 29.88 23.58
CA ALA A 183 -17.54 30.80 22.72
C ALA A 183 -19.04 30.86 23.04
N SER A 184 -19.60 29.82 23.67
CA SER A 184 -20.99 29.79 24.14
C SER A 184 -21.18 30.28 25.58
N SER A 185 -20.12 30.76 26.24
CA SER A 185 -20.21 31.25 27.61
C SER A 185 -20.90 32.62 27.72
N LYS A 186 -21.33 33.02 28.93
CA LYS A 186 -22.00 34.32 29.17
C LYS A 186 -21.12 35.53 28.83
N LYS A 187 -19.79 35.38 28.86
CA LYS A 187 -18.80 36.39 28.47
C LYS A 187 -17.73 35.71 27.63
N PRO A 188 -17.99 35.49 26.33
CA PRO A 188 -17.14 34.66 25.50
C PRO A 188 -15.79 35.35 25.23
N PRO A 189 -14.65 34.68 25.49
CA PRO A 189 -13.33 35.23 25.19
C PRO A 189 -13.00 35.16 23.68
N ILE A 190 -13.76 34.38 22.92
CA ILE A 190 -13.63 34.15 21.47
C ILE A 190 -15.01 33.93 20.86
N THR A 191 -15.24 34.30 19.60
CA THR A 191 -16.53 34.08 18.92
C THR A 191 -16.61 32.70 18.26
N HIS A 192 -17.82 32.24 17.93
CA HIS A 192 -18.00 31.00 17.16
C HIS A 192 -17.38 31.10 15.76
N ASP A 193 -17.43 32.27 15.14
CA ASP A 193 -16.87 32.53 13.80
C ASP A 193 -15.34 32.48 13.82
N ASP A 194 -14.71 33.01 14.88
CA ASP A 194 -13.26 32.91 15.08
C ASP A 194 -12.84 31.46 15.27
N VAL A 195 -13.55 30.69 16.10
CA VAL A 195 -13.27 29.26 16.29
C VAL A 195 -13.41 28.50 14.96
N SER A 196 -14.48 28.76 14.20
CA SER A 196 -14.67 28.14 12.89
C SER A 196 -13.53 28.49 11.92
N SER A 197 -13.11 29.76 11.91
CA SER A 197 -12.03 30.26 11.04
C SER A 197 -10.65 29.71 11.43
N ILE A 198 -10.38 29.51 12.72
CA ILE A 198 -9.09 28.98 13.21
C ILE A 198 -8.99 27.48 12.91
N PHE A 199 -10.02 26.70 13.22
CA PHE A 199 -9.94 25.25 13.16
C PHE A 199 -10.42 24.64 11.83
N LEU A 200 -11.15 25.40 11.01
CA LEU A 200 -11.67 24.96 9.72
C LEU A 200 -12.37 23.59 9.86
N ASN A 201 -12.05 22.66 8.96
CA ASN A 201 -12.58 21.29 8.95
C ASN A 201 -11.66 20.27 9.67
N SER A 202 -10.84 20.71 10.64
CA SER A 202 -9.89 19.82 11.35
C SER A 202 -10.56 18.64 12.06
N GLU A 203 -11.78 18.82 12.58
CA GLU A 203 -12.54 17.74 13.22
C GLU A 203 -12.96 16.65 12.21
N THR A 204 -13.32 17.05 10.99
CA THR A 204 -13.62 16.12 9.89
C THR A 204 -12.39 15.35 9.46
N ILE A 205 -11.24 16.04 9.35
CA ILE A 205 -9.95 15.42 9.03
C ILE A 205 -9.56 14.38 10.09
N MET A 206 -9.66 14.75 11.38
CA MET A 206 -9.41 13.82 12.49
C MET A 206 -10.30 12.57 12.37
N PHE A 207 -11.59 12.74 12.08
CA PHE A 207 -12.51 11.62 11.98
C PHE A 207 -12.18 10.68 10.80
N LEU A 208 -11.82 11.23 9.63
CA LEU A 208 -11.39 10.45 8.47
C LEU A 208 -10.19 9.57 8.81
N HIS A 209 -9.14 10.16 9.38
CA HIS A 209 -7.92 9.44 9.72
C HIS A 209 -8.11 8.48 10.89
N GLN A 210 -9.00 8.81 11.83
CA GLN A 210 -9.41 7.88 12.88
C GLN A 210 -10.05 6.62 12.30
N ILE A 211 -10.92 6.72 11.29
CA ILE A 211 -11.51 5.57 10.60
C ILE A 211 -10.43 4.75 9.90
N PHE A 212 -9.56 5.41 9.15
CA PHE A 212 -8.48 4.77 8.41
C PHE A 212 -7.54 3.99 9.34
N TYR A 213 -7.14 4.61 10.46
CA TYR A 213 -6.33 3.98 11.49
C TYR A 213 -6.99 2.73 12.09
N GLN A 214 -8.29 2.77 12.40
CA GLN A 214 -9.00 1.58 12.89
C GLN A 214 -9.04 0.47 11.83
N GLY A 215 -9.21 0.84 10.55
CA GLY A 215 -9.08 -0.09 9.42
C GLY A 215 -7.71 -0.76 9.38
N LEU A 216 -6.62 0.02 9.49
CA LEU A 216 -5.26 -0.51 9.52
C LEU A 216 -5.04 -1.47 10.70
N LYS A 217 -5.48 -1.11 11.92
CA LYS A 217 -5.40 -1.98 13.10
C LYS A 217 -6.12 -3.32 12.89
N ALA A 218 -7.33 -3.28 12.32
CA ALA A 218 -8.10 -4.48 12.04
C ALA A 218 -7.38 -5.42 11.05
N ARG A 219 -6.77 -4.85 9.99
CA ARG A 219 -6.00 -5.63 9.00
C ARG A 219 -4.76 -6.27 9.62
N ILE A 220 -4.05 -5.56 10.50
CA ILE A 220 -2.84 -6.08 11.17
C ILE A 220 -3.18 -7.21 12.14
N SER A 221 -4.38 -7.20 12.73
CA SER A 221 -4.85 -8.30 13.58
C SER A 221 -5.00 -9.63 12.81
N SER A 222 -5.07 -9.57 11.47
CA SER A 222 -5.16 -10.73 10.58
C SER A 222 -3.83 -11.09 9.90
N TRP A 223 -2.70 -10.58 10.41
CA TRP A 223 -1.36 -10.91 9.90
C TRP A 223 -1.13 -12.44 9.88
N PRO A 224 -0.50 -13.02 8.85
CA PRO A 224 0.33 -12.40 7.79
C PRO A 224 -0.42 -11.94 6.53
N THR A 225 -1.73 -12.15 6.43
CA THR A 225 -2.49 -11.77 5.22
C THR A 225 -2.89 -10.31 5.27
N LEU A 226 -2.09 -9.46 4.63
CA LEU A 226 -2.32 -8.02 4.59
C LEU A 226 -2.89 -7.61 3.22
N VAL A 227 -4.11 -7.09 3.21
CA VAL A 227 -4.71 -6.40 2.07
C VAL A 227 -5.20 -5.04 2.57
N LEU A 228 -4.64 -3.96 2.03
CA LEU A 228 -4.90 -2.59 2.46
C LEU A 228 -5.52 -1.72 1.37
N ALA A 229 -5.55 -2.19 0.11
CA ALA A 229 -5.93 -1.38 -1.04
C ALA A 229 -7.32 -0.74 -0.90
N ASP A 230 -8.27 -1.51 -0.38
CA ASP A 230 -9.64 -1.07 -0.11
C ASP A 230 -9.74 0.06 0.91
N LEU A 231 -8.81 0.12 1.87
CA LEU A 231 -8.74 1.24 2.82
C LEU A 231 -8.31 2.53 2.12
N PHE A 232 -7.39 2.44 1.15
CA PHE A 232 -6.95 3.59 0.35
C PHE A 232 -8.01 4.03 -0.66
N ASP A 233 -8.78 3.11 -1.23
CA ASP A 233 -9.90 3.43 -2.12
C ASP A 233 -10.95 4.31 -1.42
N ILE A 234 -11.08 4.17 -0.09
CA ILE A 234 -11.94 5.03 0.74
C ILE A 234 -11.24 6.34 1.11
N LEU A 235 -9.96 6.29 1.50
CA LEU A 235 -9.21 7.46 1.98
C LEU A 235 -8.90 8.48 0.87
N LEU A 236 -8.38 8.01 -0.28
CA LEU A 236 -7.85 8.88 -1.33
C LEU A 236 -8.88 9.86 -1.92
N PRO A 237 -10.12 9.46 -2.23
CA PRO A 237 -11.14 10.40 -2.72
C PRO A 237 -11.49 11.48 -1.70
N MET A 238 -11.36 11.17 -0.41
CA MET A 238 -11.67 12.09 0.68
C MET A 238 -10.56 13.10 0.94
N LEU A 239 -9.36 12.95 0.35
CA LEU A 239 -8.26 13.91 0.54
C LEU A 239 -8.58 15.32 0.02
N ASN A 240 -9.59 15.48 -0.84
CA ASN A 240 -10.05 16.80 -1.28
C ASN A 240 -10.51 17.71 -0.11
N ILE A 241 -10.89 17.14 1.04
CA ILE A 241 -11.24 17.95 2.23
C ILE A 241 -10.06 18.80 2.72
N TYR A 242 -8.81 18.39 2.45
CA TYR A 242 -7.63 19.15 2.86
C TYR A 242 -7.44 20.45 2.10
N GLN A 243 -8.06 20.62 0.93
CA GLN A 243 -7.93 21.85 0.14
C GLN A 243 -8.38 23.09 0.93
N GLU A 244 -9.46 22.96 1.70
CA GLU A 244 -9.96 24.03 2.56
C GLU A 244 -8.94 24.40 3.62
N PHE A 245 -8.33 23.39 4.26
CA PHE A 245 -7.37 23.58 5.32
C PHE A 245 -6.08 24.24 4.79
N VAL A 246 -5.49 23.69 3.73
CA VAL A 246 -4.25 24.18 3.12
C VAL A 246 -4.41 25.61 2.59
N ARG A 247 -5.51 25.90 1.90
CA ARG A 247 -5.73 27.22 1.29
C ARG A 247 -5.96 28.31 2.33
N ASN A 248 -6.66 28.00 3.41
CA ASN A 248 -7.06 28.97 4.42
C ASN A 248 -6.13 28.98 5.65
N HIS A 249 -5.09 28.15 5.70
CA HIS A 249 -4.22 28.02 6.87
C HIS A 249 -3.61 29.36 7.32
N GLN A 250 -3.09 30.15 6.37
CA GLN A 250 -2.51 31.46 6.68
C GLN A 250 -3.55 32.41 7.30
N TYR A 251 -4.79 32.37 6.82
CA TYR A 251 -5.89 33.17 7.36
C TYR A 251 -6.27 32.70 8.77
N SER A 252 -6.34 31.39 9.00
CA SER A 252 -6.55 30.81 10.34
C SER A 252 -5.53 31.34 11.36
N LEU A 253 -4.23 31.36 11.00
CA LEU A 253 -3.18 31.89 11.88
C LEU A 253 -3.31 33.39 12.15
N GLN A 254 -3.77 34.18 11.17
CA GLN A 254 -4.05 35.60 11.36
C GLN A 254 -5.18 35.85 12.35
N ILE A 255 -6.27 35.08 12.25
CA ILE A 255 -7.39 35.16 13.18
C ILE A 255 -6.94 34.74 14.59
N LEU A 256 -6.17 33.66 14.71
CA LEU A 256 -5.60 33.25 16.00
C LEU A 256 -4.74 34.35 16.63
N ALA A 257 -3.87 34.99 15.82
CA ALA A 257 -3.05 36.11 16.29
C ALA A 257 -3.89 37.33 16.72
N HIS A 258 -5.01 37.59 16.03
CA HIS A 258 -5.96 38.62 16.43
C HIS A 258 -6.63 38.28 17.77
N CYS A 259 -7.13 37.05 17.93
CA CYS A 259 -7.74 36.59 19.18
C CYS A 259 -6.76 36.68 20.36
N LYS A 260 -5.46 36.40 20.16
CA LYS A 260 -4.40 36.53 21.18
C LYS A 260 -4.23 37.95 21.72
N GLN A 261 -4.74 38.99 21.05
CA GLN A 261 -4.74 40.35 21.58
C GLN A 261 -5.71 40.51 22.76
N ASN A 262 -6.74 39.66 22.85
CA ASN A 262 -7.64 39.59 24.01
C ASN A 262 -6.95 38.87 25.18
N ARG A 263 -6.72 39.57 26.29
CA ARG A 263 -6.03 39.04 27.48
C ARG A 263 -6.76 37.84 28.12
N ASP A 264 -8.09 37.79 28.02
CA ASP A 264 -8.87 36.68 28.59
C ASP A 264 -8.69 35.41 27.74
N PHE A 265 -8.66 35.57 26.41
CA PHE A 265 -8.36 34.48 25.48
C PHE A 265 -6.91 34.00 25.60
N ASP A 266 -5.92 34.91 25.64
CA ASP A 266 -4.50 34.54 25.77
C ASP A 266 -4.23 33.72 27.05
N LYS A 267 -4.83 34.11 28.17
CA LYS A 267 -4.75 33.34 29.42
C LYS A 267 -5.39 31.97 29.30
N LEU A 268 -6.57 31.89 28.68
CA LEU A 268 -7.27 30.62 28.47
C LEU A 268 -6.46 29.67 27.57
N LEU A 269 -5.90 30.20 26.48
CA LEU A 269 -5.10 29.42 25.54
C LEU A 269 -3.84 28.87 26.21
N LYS A 270 -3.10 29.69 26.95
CA LYS A 270 -1.92 29.25 27.73
C LYS A 270 -2.26 28.14 28.74
N HIS A 271 -3.45 28.20 29.35
CA HIS A 271 -3.90 27.13 30.23
C HIS A 271 -4.12 25.81 29.48
N TYR A 272 -4.62 25.84 28.25
CA TYR A 272 -4.77 24.65 27.42
C TYR A 272 -3.44 24.13 26.87
N GLU A 273 -2.51 25.01 26.49
CA GLU A 273 -1.16 24.65 26.05
C GLU A 273 -0.32 24.02 27.18
N ALA A 274 -0.60 24.37 28.44
CA ALA A 274 0.06 23.80 29.62
C ALA A 274 -0.40 22.36 29.96
N LYS A 275 -1.36 21.78 29.24
CA LYS A 275 -1.76 20.38 29.44
C LYS A 275 -0.61 19.43 29.08
N PRO A 276 -0.41 18.33 29.83
CA PRO A 276 0.70 17.41 29.59
C PRO A 276 0.69 16.80 28.18
N ASP A 277 -0.49 16.49 27.64
CA ASP A 277 -0.65 15.94 26.28
C ASP A 277 -0.13 16.88 25.17
N CYS A 278 -0.02 18.18 25.46
CA CYS A 278 0.46 19.16 24.48
C CYS A 278 1.99 19.14 24.34
N GLU A 279 2.73 18.55 25.30
CA GLU A 279 4.20 18.43 25.27
C GLU A 279 4.89 19.79 25.00
N GLU A 280 4.45 20.86 25.66
CA GLU A 280 4.95 22.24 25.50
C GLU A 280 4.77 22.85 24.09
N ARG A 281 4.02 22.19 23.21
CA ARG A 281 3.69 22.72 21.87
C ARG A 281 2.52 23.69 21.92
N THR A 282 2.60 24.71 21.08
CA THR A 282 1.55 25.74 20.96
C THR A 282 0.45 25.31 20.01
N LEU A 283 -0.71 25.98 20.09
CA LEU A 283 -1.81 25.74 19.14
C LEU A 283 -1.39 25.97 17.68
N GLU A 284 -0.52 26.94 17.39
CA GLU A 284 0.02 27.16 16.05
C GLU A 284 0.72 25.92 15.52
N THR A 285 1.49 25.24 16.38
CA THR A 285 2.17 23.98 16.01
C THR A 285 1.14 22.91 15.66
N PHE A 286 0.10 22.76 16.48
CA PHE A 286 -0.94 21.76 16.23
C PHE A 286 -1.73 22.01 14.94
N LEU A 287 -1.93 23.29 14.58
CA LEU A 287 -2.60 23.67 13.34
C LEU A 287 -1.79 23.32 12.09
N THR A 288 -0.49 23.01 12.19
CA THR A 288 0.31 22.57 11.03
C THR A 288 0.17 21.07 10.74
N TYR A 289 -0.19 20.24 11.73
CA TYR A 289 -0.25 18.79 11.55
C TYR A 289 -1.13 18.32 10.40
N PRO A 290 -2.37 18.84 10.21
CA PRO A 290 -3.20 18.43 9.08
C PRO A 290 -2.50 18.54 7.72
N MET A 291 -1.54 19.46 7.57
CA MET A 291 -0.84 19.66 6.30
C MET A 291 0.35 18.71 6.09
N PHE A 292 0.92 18.12 7.14
CA PHE A 292 2.14 17.31 7.00
C PHE A 292 1.92 15.90 6.46
N GLN A 293 0.70 15.37 6.55
CA GLN A 293 0.40 13.98 6.18
C GLN A 293 0.05 13.79 4.69
N VAL A 294 -0.46 14.84 4.03
CA VAL A 294 -0.85 14.82 2.60
C VAL A 294 0.36 15.07 1.72
#